data_AF-A0A2T0XW48-F1
#
_entry.id   AF-A0A2T0XW48-F1
#
_cell.length_a   1.000
_cell.length_b   1.000
_cell.length_c   1.000
_cell.angle_alpha   90.00
_cell.angle_beta   90.00
_cell.angle_gamma   90.00
#
_symmetry.space_group_name_H-M   'P 1'
#
loop_
_entity.id
_entity.type
_entity.pdbx_description
1 polymer ?
#
loop_
_entity_poly.entity_id
_entity_poly.type
_entity_poly.pdbx_seq_one_letter_code
_entity_poly.pdbx_strand_id
1 'polypeptide(L)'
;MPTPSVLDAERLTIAYGEVTDEFLLGLAGIAATLVGTFIVAVFFYLDSALHRSRGAAGSTPDQYMRAGARWVLIAYSLPLFVALALAGAAPVWGAVTFSVFAAALVVATVDTTRRILKKGATRKSPALAANEVATSLAVVALAVLPWVLGGWSPSPSDFVPSLLLALAIGFTSTAMVIMSVFDAAKVSAPAPEPAAPLRGSASRPRRRP
;
A
#
# COMPACT_ATOMS: atom_id res chain seq x y z
N MET A 1 -19.11 -1.98 48.40
CA MET A 1 -18.67 -1.49 47.08
C MET A 1 -19.74 -0.56 46.54
N PRO A 2 -19.45 0.70 46.19
CA PRO A 2 -20.46 1.57 45.62
C PRO A 2 -20.71 1.16 44.16
N THR A 3 -21.97 1.02 43.78
CA THR A 3 -22.40 0.81 42.40
C THR A 3 -22.16 2.11 41.61
N PRO A 4 -21.55 2.05 40.41
CA PRO A 4 -21.37 3.23 39.57
C PRO A 4 -22.74 3.86 39.28
N SER A 5 -22.82 5.19 39.37
CA SER A 5 -24.08 5.90 39.18
C SER A 5 -24.51 5.84 37.71
N VAL A 6 -25.81 5.91 37.45
CA VAL A 6 -26.36 5.94 36.07
C VAL A 6 -25.75 7.09 35.25
N LEU A 7 -25.38 8.19 35.92
CA LEU A 7 -24.68 9.33 35.33
C LEU A 7 -23.24 9.02 34.91
N ASP A 8 -22.55 8.10 35.59
CA ASP A 8 -21.20 7.67 35.19
C ASP A 8 -21.26 6.73 33.99
N ALA A 9 -22.27 5.87 33.94
CA ALA A 9 -22.54 5.02 32.78
C ALA A 9 -22.91 5.89 31.56
N GLU A 10 -23.80 6.86 31.73
CA GLU A 10 -24.23 7.78 30.67
C GLU A 10 -23.09 8.70 30.20
N ARG A 11 -22.24 9.19 31.12
CA ARG A 11 -21.01 9.94 30.76
C ARG A 11 -19.98 9.07 30.06
N LEU A 12 -19.87 7.79 30.40
CA LEU A 12 -19.06 6.83 29.66
C LEU A 12 -19.65 6.62 28.26
N THR A 13 -20.96 6.45 28.11
CA THR A 13 -21.62 6.30 26.79
C THR A 13 -21.47 7.55 25.92
N ILE A 14 -21.56 8.75 26.50
CA ILE A 14 -21.36 10.02 25.80
C ILE A 14 -19.86 10.24 25.46
N ALA A 15 -18.94 9.70 26.26
CA ALA A 15 -17.49 9.73 25.97
C ALA A 15 -17.06 8.68 24.93
N TYR A 16 -17.85 7.63 24.70
CA TYR A 16 -17.73 6.69 23.57
C TYR A 16 -18.39 7.21 22.28
N GLY A 17 -18.43 8.55 22.14
CA GLY A 17 -18.20 9.28 20.90
C GLY A 17 -19.07 8.87 19.72
N GLU A 18 -20.23 9.51 19.60
CA GLU A 18 -20.82 9.70 18.28
C GLU A 18 -19.75 10.25 17.34
N VAL A 19 -19.45 9.50 16.28
CA VAL A 19 -18.55 9.96 15.23
C VAL A 19 -19.26 11.08 14.48
N THR A 20 -18.68 12.28 14.53
CA THR A 20 -19.26 13.45 13.87
C THR A 20 -18.93 13.46 12.38
N ASP A 21 -19.79 14.13 11.61
CA ASP A 21 -19.58 14.31 10.17
C ASP A 21 -18.26 15.05 9.89
N GLU A 22 -17.86 16.00 10.75
CA GLU A 22 -16.58 16.71 10.62
C GLU A 22 -15.38 15.76 10.73
N PHE A 23 -15.44 14.77 11.61
CA PHE A 23 -14.38 13.76 11.73
C PHE A 23 -14.28 12.93 10.45
N LEU A 24 -15.41 12.45 9.92
CA LEU A 24 -15.46 11.66 8.69
C LEU A 24 -14.98 12.47 7.48
N LEU A 25 -15.41 13.73 7.37
CA LEU A 25 -14.95 14.64 6.31
C LEU A 25 -13.45 14.94 6.44
N GLY A 26 -12.93 15.10 7.66
CA GLY A 26 -11.50 15.24 7.92
C GLY A 26 -10.71 14.00 7.48
N LEU A 27 -11.21 12.80 7.81
CA LEU A 27 -10.63 11.53 7.39
C LEU A 27 -10.63 11.37 5.87
N ALA A 28 -11.75 11.74 5.22
CA ALA A 28 -11.86 11.77 3.76
C ALA A 28 -10.86 12.76 3.16
N GLY A 29 -10.67 13.94 3.75
CA GLY A 29 -9.69 14.94 3.30
C GLY A 29 -8.25 14.44 3.37
N ILE A 30 -7.87 13.76 4.46
CA ILE A 30 -6.56 13.12 4.60
C ILE A 30 -6.38 12.05 3.50
N ALA A 31 -7.37 11.17 3.34
CA ALA A 31 -7.34 10.12 2.33
C ALA A 31 -7.26 10.70 0.91
N ALA A 32 -8.04 11.73 0.58
CA ALA A 32 -8.00 12.42 -0.70
C ALA A 32 -6.61 13.01 -0.99
N THR A 33 -5.97 13.60 0.01
CA THR A 33 -4.61 14.16 -0.11
C THR A 33 -3.59 13.05 -0.38
N LEU A 34 -3.68 11.93 0.33
CA LEU A 34 -2.82 10.76 0.12
C LEU A 34 -3.04 10.14 -1.27
N VAL A 35 -4.29 9.99 -1.71
CA VAL A 35 -4.61 9.52 -3.07
C VAL A 35 -4.02 10.48 -4.11
N GLY A 36 -4.26 11.79 -3.98
CA GLY A 36 -3.77 12.79 -4.93
C GLY A 36 -2.26 12.82 -5.02
N THR A 37 -1.56 12.88 -3.88
CA THR A 37 -0.08 12.85 -3.84
C THR A 37 0.49 11.54 -4.39
N PHE A 38 -0.16 10.41 -4.10
CA PHE A 38 0.24 9.11 -4.65
C PHE A 38 0.06 9.03 -6.17
N ILE A 39 -1.07 9.53 -6.69
CA ILE A 39 -1.31 9.62 -8.14
C ILE A 39 -0.22 10.46 -8.80
N VAL A 40 0.10 11.63 -8.25
CA VAL A 40 1.18 12.48 -8.75
C VAL A 40 2.52 11.73 -8.75
N ALA A 41 2.87 11.04 -7.66
CA ALA A 41 4.09 10.25 -7.58
C ALA A 41 4.15 9.13 -8.64
N VAL A 42 3.03 8.44 -8.88
CA VAL A 42 2.93 7.41 -9.93
C VAL A 42 3.11 8.02 -11.32
N PHE A 43 2.52 9.19 -11.61
CA PHE A 43 2.73 9.89 -12.88
C PHE A 43 4.20 10.27 -13.08
N PHE A 44 4.84 10.87 -12.07
CA PHE A 44 6.27 11.21 -12.13
C PHE A 44 7.14 9.96 -12.32
N TYR A 45 6.80 8.85 -11.65
CA TYR A 45 7.50 7.60 -11.87
C TYR A 45 7.35 7.12 -13.31
N LEU A 46 6.12 7.09 -13.84
CA LEU A 46 5.86 6.62 -15.20
C LEU A 46 6.57 7.50 -16.22
N ASP A 47 6.52 8.82 -16.05
CA ASP A 47 7.22 9.76 -16.91
C ASP A 47 8.75 9.56 -16.84
N SER A 48 9.32 9.45 -15.64
CA SER A 48 10.75 9.15 -15.45
C SER A 48 11.16 7.80 -16.03
N ALA A 49 10.31 6.78 -15.91
CA ALA A 49 10.53 5.45 -16.45
C ALA A 49 10.47 5.46 -17.98
N LEU A 50 9.55 6.21 -18.58
CA LEU A 50 9.46 6.41 -20.04
C LEU A 50 10.72 7.10 -20.59
N HIS A 51 11.25 8.11 -19.88
CA HIS A 51 12.52 8.74 -20.22
C HIS A 51 13.71 7.77 -20.14
N ARG A 52 13.69 6.82 -19.20
CA ARG A 52 14.71 5.78 -19.04
C ARG A 52 14.54 4.59 -20.00
N SER A 53 13.36 4.41 -20.59
CA SER A 53 12.93 3.18 -21.29
C SER A 53 12.69 3.31 -22.79
N ARG A 54 13.42 4.19 -23.48
CA ARG A 54 13.69 4.00 -24.93
C ARG A 54 14.35 2.64 -25.28
N GLY A 55 14.48 1.68 -24.34
CA GLY A 55 14.87 0.30 -24.62
C GLY A 55 14.43 -0.82 -23.66
N ALA A 56 13.48 -0.64 -22.71
CA ALA A 56 13.24 -1.68 -21.66
C ALA A 56 11.79 -1.87 -21.15
N ALA A 57 10.77 -1.54 -21.95
CA ALA A 57 9.38 -1.77 -21.56
C ALA A 57 9.07 -3.28 -21.48
N GLY A 58 8.74 -3.79 -20.28
CA GLY A 58 8.33 -5.19 -20.06
C GLY A 58 9.12 -5.98 -19.02
N SER A 59 10.01 -5.34 -18.26
CA SER A 59 10.79 -6.03 -17.22
C SER A 59 9.94 -6.37 -15.98
N THR A 60 10.29 -7.45 -15.26
CA THR A 60 9.59 -7.91 -14.04
C THR A 60 9.36 -6.82 -12.95
N PRO A 61 10.27 -5.84 -12.75
CA PRO A 61 10.07 -4.69 -11.86
C PRO A 61 8.81 -3.86 -12.17
N ASP A 62 8.49 -3.61 -13.44
CA ASP A 62 7.35 -2.78 -13.84
C ASP A 62 6.01 -3.38 -13.40
N GLN A 63 5.90 -4.70 -13.44
CA GLN A 63 4.67 -5.41 -13.09
C GLN A 63 4.43 -5.42 -11.58
N TYR A 64 5.48 -5.54 -10.77
CA TYR A 64 5.39 -5.48 -9.32
C TYR A 64 4.94 -4.10 -8.86
N MET A 65 5.52 -3.05 -9.45
CA MET A 65 5.18 -1.69 -9.07
C MET A 65 3.75 -1.31 -9.52
N ARG A 66 3.30 -1.74 -10.70
CA ARG A 66 1.89 -1.56 -11.12
C ARG A 66 0.90 -2.26 -10.19
N ALA A 67 1.23 -3.47 -9.72
CA ALA A 67 0.38 -4.18 -8.75
C ALA A 67 0.34 -3.46 -7.39
N GLY A 68 1.51 -3.05 -6.87
CA GLY A 68 1.61 -2.28 -5.63
C GLY A 68 0.88 -0.94 -5.71
N ALA A 69 1.00 -0.22 -6.81
CA ALA A 69 0.29 1.05 -7.01
C ALA A 69 -1.23 0.87 -7.05
N ARG A 70 -1.73 -0.17 -7.74
CA ARG A 70 -3.17 -0.50 -7.71
C ARG A 70 -3.64 -0.83 -6.31
N TRP A 71 -2.86 -1.60 -5.56
CA TRP A 71 -3.19 -1.97 -4.18
C TRP A 71 -3.28 -0.73 -3.27
N VAL A 72 -2.26 0.14 -3.32
CA VAL A 72 -2.22 1.38 -2.51
C VAL A 72 -3.38 2.32 -2.86
N LEU A 73 -3.70 2.46 -4.15
CA LEU A 73 -4.85 3.26 -4.58
C LEU A 73 -6.15 2.74 -3.99
N ILE A 74 -6.37 1.42 -3.99
CA ILE A 74 -7.56 0.82 -3.38
C ILE A 74 -7.55 1.07 -1.86
N ALA A 75 -6.42 0.85 -1.19
CA ALA A 75 -6.28 1.03 0.26
C ALA A 75 -6.61 2.46 0.71
N TYR A 76 -6.19 3.48 -0.04
CA TYR A 76 -6.52 4.88 0.25
C TYR A 76 -7.90 5.33 -0.25
N SER A 77 -8.43 4.68 -1.29
CA SER A 77 -9.79 4.96 -1.76
C SER A 77 -10.84 4.50 -0.74
N LEU A 78 -10.56 3.45 0.03
CA LEU A 78 -11.44 2.94 1.07
C LEU A 78 -11.79 4.02 2.13
N PRO A 79 -10.82 4.61 2.87
CA PRO A 79 -11.11 5.67 3.84
C PRO A 79 -11.66 6.95 3.19
N LEU A 80 -11.37 7.21 1.92
CA LEU A 80 -11.96 8.33 1.18
C LEU A 80 -13.47 8.14 0.95
N PHE A 81 -13.84 7.10 0.20
CA PHE A 81 -15.23 6.95 -0.25
C PHE A 81 -16.15 6.48 0.87
N VAL A 82 -15.67 5.65 1.79
CA VAL A 82 -16.50 5.19 2.91
C VAL A 82 -16.81 6.35 3.85
N ALA A 83 -15.84 7.21 4.17
CA ALA A 83 -16.09 8.35 5.04
C ALA A 83 -17.05 9.37 4.39
N LEU A 84 -16.93 9.61 3.08
CA LEU A 84 -17.88 10.44 2.33
C LEU A 84 -19.30 9.83 2.32
N ALA A 85 -19.42 8.52 2.12
CA ALA A 85 -20.71 7.84 2.13
C ALA A 85 -21.36 7.85 3.51
N LEU A 86 -20.58 7.71 4.59
CA LEU A 86 -21.09 7.76 5.96
C LEU A 86 -21.51 9.17 6.38
N ALA A 87 -20.80 10.22 5.93
CA ALA A 87 -21.12 11.61 6.27
C ALA A 87 -22.23 12.21 5.38
N GLY A 88 -22.30 11.80 4.11
CA GLY A 88 -23.17 12.43 3.11
C GLY A 88 -24.37 11.59 2.66
N ALA A 89 -24.46 10.33 3.08
CA ALA A 89 -25.52 9.42 2.67
C ALA A 89 -26.02 8.56 3.84
N ALA A 90 -27.04 7.73 3.58
CA ALA A 90 -27.55 6.81 4.61
C ALA A 90 -26.50 5.75 4.99
N PRO A 91 -26.49 5.25 6.25
CA PRO A 91 -25.50 4.28 6.74
C PRO A 91 -25.35 3.02 5.87
N VAL A 92 -26.44 2.59 5.23
CA VAL A 92 -26.44 1.46 4.28
C VAL A 92 -25.46 1.67 3.12
N TRP A 93 -25.32 2.91 2.63
CA TRP A 93 -24.37 3.23 1.55
C TRP A 93 -22.92 3.21 2.03
N GLY A 94 -22.67 3.58 3.28
CA GLY A 94 -21.36 3.40 3.92
C GLY A 94 -20.97 1.93 4.00
N ALA A 95 -21.89 1.06 4.46
CA ALA A 95 -21.67 -0.38 4.54
C ALA A 95 -21.44 -1.03 3.15
N VAL A 96 -22.23 -0.65 2.16
CA VAL A 96 -22.07 -1.12 0.77
C VAL A 96 -20.72 -0.68 0.20
N THR A 97 -20.38 0.61 0.32
CA THR A 97 -19.12 1.16 -0.16
C THR A 97 -17.94 0.47 0.50
N PHE A 98 -18.00 0.30 1.82
CA PHE A 98 -16.98 -0.42 2.58
C PHE A 98 -16.80 -1.85 2.07
N SER A 99 -17.91 -2.58 1.91
CA SER A 99 -17.87 -3.98 1.44
C SER A 99 -17.22 -4.11 0.07
N VAL A 100 -17.54 -3.21 -0.86
CA VAL A 100 -16.96 -3.19 -2.22
C VAL A 100 -15.46 -2.93 -2.17
N PHE A 101 -15.01 -1.90 -1.45
CA PHE A 101 -13.59 -1.56 -1.37
C PHE A 101 -12.78 -2.59 -0.57
N ALA A 102 -13.32 -3.11 0.53
CA ALA A 102 -12.70 -4.18 1.31
C ALA A 102 -12.54 -5.45 0.47
N ALA A 103 -13.57 -5.85 -0.29
CA ALA A 103 -13.48 -6.98 -1.20
C ALA A 103 -12.43 -6.75 -2.30
N ALA A 104 -12.39 -5.56 -2.91
CA ALA A 104 -11.37 -5.21 -3.89
C ALA A 104 -9.95 -5.27 -3.30
N LEU A 105 -9.78 -4.84 -2.05
CA LEU A 105 -8.50 -4.87 -1.34
C LEU A 105 -8.07 -6.31 -1.01
N VAL A 106 -9.01 -7.17 -0.58
CA VAL A 106 -8.76 -8.60 -0.37
C VAL A 106 -8.33 -9.27 -1.67
N VAL A 107 -9.06 -9.03 -2.77
CA VAL A 107 -8.71 -9.57 -4.10
C VAL A 107 -7.32 -9.11 -4.53
N ALA A 108 -7.00 -7.83 -4.38
CA ALA A 108 -5.69 -7.28 -4.73
C ALA A 108 -4.56 -7.86 -3.87
N THR A 109 -4.83 -8.13 -2.58
CA THR A 109 -3.89 -8.78 -1.66
C THR A 109 -3.62 -10.21 -2.10
N VAL A 110 -4.67 -11.00 -2.34
CA VAL A 110 -4.57 -12.38 -2.82
C VAL A 110 -3.80 -12.47 -4.13
N ASP A 111 -4.06 -11.57 -5.08
CA ASP A 111 -3.33 -11.50 -6.34
C ASP A 111 -1.84 -11.20 -6.16
N THR A 112 -1.50 -10.33 -5.21
CA THR A 112 -0.12 -10.00 -4.87
C THR A 112 0.59 -11.21 -4.26
N THR A 113 -0.01 -11.84 -3.26
CA THR A 113 0.52 -13.05 -2.62
C THR A 113 0.70 -14.19 -3.63
N ARG A 114 -0.30 -14.44 -4.49
CA ARG A 114 -0.22 -15.48 -5.54
C ARG A 114 0.93 -15.23 -6.52
N ARG A 115 1.17 -13.96 -6.92
CA ARG A 115 2.30 -13.63 -7.80
C ARG A 115 3.64 -13.85 -7.13
N ILE A 116 3.74 -13.53 -5.83
CA ILE A 116 4.95 -13.75 -5.03
C ILE A 116 5.25 -15.25 -4.94
N LEU A 117 4.25 -16.07 -4.65
CA LEU A 117 4.40 -17.53 -4.56
C LEU A 117 4.78 -18.15 -5.91
N LYS A 118 4.09 -17.77 -7.00
CA LYS A 118 4.35 -18.31 -8.36
C LYS A 118 5.74 -17.99 -8.91
N LYS A 119 6.31 -16.81 -8.59
CA LYS A 119 7.64 -16.41 -9.09
C LYS A 119 8.79 -16.91 -8.22
N GLY A 120 8.51 -17.74 -7.22
CA GLY A 120 9.49 -18.31 -6.30
C GLY A 120 9.88 -17.32 -5.21
N ALA A 121 9.51 -17.64 -3.96
CA ALA A 121 9.98 -16.93 -2.77
C ALA A 121 11.52 -17.01 -2.57
N THR A 122 12.22 -17.82 -3.37
CA THR A 122 13.66 -18.13 -3.28
C THR A 122 14.61 -16.96 -3.54
N ARG A 123 14.11 -15.74 -3.80
CA ARG A 123 14.93 -14.52 -3.97
C ARG A 123 14.51 -13.32 -3.15
N LYS A 124 13.52 -13.43 -2.25
CA LYS A 124 12.99 -12.27 -1.51
C LYS A 124 13.53 -12.21 -0.08
N SER A 125 14.00 -11.01 0.30
CA SER A 125 14.43 -10.68 1.66
C SER A 125 13.34 -11.05 2.69
N PRO A 126 13.70 -11.60 3.86
CA PRO A 126 12.75 -11.94 4.91
C PRO A 126 11.86 -10.77 5.33
N ALA A 127 12.34 -9.53 5.21
CA ALA A 127 11.57 -8.31 5.46
C ALA A 127 10.34 -8.18 4.53
N LEU A 128 10.47 -8.58 3.26
CA LEU A 128 9.37 -8.49 2.30
C LEU A 128 8.30 -9.55 2.57
N ALA A 129 8.70 -10.74 3.03
CA ALA A 129 7.77 -11.79 3.44
C ALA A 129 7.01 -11.39 4.72
N ALA A 130 7.70 -10.82 5.71
CA ALA A 130 7.08 -10.30 6.92
C ALA A 130 6.07 -9.20 6.63
N ASN A 131 6.41 -8.27 5.73
CA ASN A 131 5.48 -7.23 5.28
C ASN A 131 4.23 -7.82 4.61
N GLU A 132 4.39 -8.80 3.70
CA GLU A 132 3.25 -9.44 3.03
C GLU A 132 2.29 -10.10 4.03
N VAL A 133 2.83 -10.83 5.02
CA VAL A 133 2.02 -11.47 6.07
C VAL A 133 1.32 -10.43 6.93
N ALA A 134 2.04 -9.41 7.40
CA ALA A 134 1.48 -8.35 8.23
C ALA A 134 0.37 -7.59 7.49
N THR A 135 0.60 -7.22 6.23
CA THR A 135 -0.40 -6.55 5.39
C THR A 135 -1.61 -7.45 5.14
N SER A 136 -1.40 -8.74 4.88
CA SER A 136 -2.51 -9.69 4.68
C SER A 136 -3.38 -9.83 5.92
N LEU A 137 -2.76 -9.97 7.10
CA LEU A 137 -3.48 -10.04 8.37
C LEU A 137 -4.23 -8.73 8.66
N ALA A 138 -3.62 -7.58 8.39
CA ALA A 138 -4.27 -6.29 8.57
C ALA A 138 -5.46 -6.10 7.61
N VAL A 139 -5.38 -6.61 6.37
CA VAL A 139 -6.51 -6.60 5.43
C VAL A 139 -7.65 -7.50 5.89
N VAL A 140 -7.35 -8.66 6.46
CA VAL A 140 -8.40 -9.52 7.05
C VAL A 140 -9.02 -8.81 8.25
N ALA A 141 -8.20 -8.26 9.16
CA ALA A 141 -8.68 -7.55 10.33
C ALA A 141 -9.58 -6.37 9.96
N LEU A 142 -9.15 -5.51 9.03
CA LEU A 142 -9.96 -4.37 8.59
C LEU A 142 -11.28 -4.84 7.97
N ALA A 143 -11.29 -5.90 7.16
CA ALA A 143 -12.49 -6.35 6.46
C ALA A 143 -13.59 -6.87 7.41
N VAL A 144 -13.21 -7.43 8.56
CA VAL A 144 -14.16 -8.03 9.52
C VAL A 144 -14.49 -7.09 10.69
N LEU A 145 -13.61 -6.13 10.99
CA LEU A 145 -13.70 -5.24 12.15
C LEU A 145 -15.07 -4.58 12.33
N PRO A 146 -15.68 -3.95 11.31
CA PRO A 146 -16.95 -3.27 11.53
C PRO A 146 -18.05 -4.26 11.91
N TRP A 147 -17.95 -5.50 11.43
CA TRP A 147 -18.97 -6.54 11.64
C TRP A 147 -18.79 -7.21 13.01
N VAL A 148 -17.54 -7.30 13.47
CA VAL A 148 -17.22 -7.76 14.83
C VAL A 148 -17.67 -6.74 15.87
N LEU A 149 -17.54 -5.45 15.59
CA LEU A 149 -17.89 -4.37 16.52
C LEU A 149 -19.39 -4.04 16.51
N GLY A 150 -19.98 -3.85 15.33
CA GLY A 150 -21.37 -3.42 15.14
C GLY A 150 -22.36 -4.52 14.75
N GLY A 151 -21.92 -5.77 14.65
CA GLY A 151 -22.76 -6.90 14.25
C GLY A 151 -23.23 -6.83 12.80
N TRP A 152 -24.51 -7.15 12.56
CA TRP A 152 -25.11 -7.17 11.22
C TRP A 152 -25.51 -5.79 10.68
N SER A 153 -25.64 -4.78 11.55
CA SER A 153 -26.03 -3.42 11.17
C SER A 153 -25.13 -2.36 11.82
N PRO A 154 -23.91 -2.18 11.30
CA PRO A 154 -22.87 -1.46 12.02
C PRO A 154 -23.05 0.03 11.89
N SER A 155 -22.81 0.71 13.01
CA SER A 155 -22.87 2.15 13.10
C SER A 155 -21.65 2.79 12.43
N PRO A 156 -21.71 4.09 12.06
CA PRO A 156 -20.57 4.79 11.47
C PRO A 156 -19.26 4.66 12.27
N SER A 157 -19.35 4.65 13.61
CA SER A 157 -18.18 4.50 14.50
C SER A 157 -17.49 3.14 14.37
N ASP A 158 -18.23 2.09 14.02
CA ASP A 158 -17.67 0.73 13.89
C ASP A 158 -16.76 0.60 12.65
N PHE A 159 -16.93 1.49 11.67
CA PHE A 159 -16.06 1.52 10.49
C PHE A 159 -14.72 2.21 10.76
N VAL A 160 -14.68 3.18 11.67
CA VAL A 160 -13.50 4.05 11.89
C VAL A 160 -12.20 3.27 12.12
N PRO A 161 -12.14 2.23 12.98
CA PRO A 161 -10.93 1.44 13.16
C PRO A 161 -10.39 0.85 11.85
N SER A 162 -11.29 0.39 10.97
CA SER A 162 -10.94 -0.18 9.67
C SER A 162 -10.44 0.88 8.70
N LEU A 163 -11.01 2.08 8.74
CA LEU A 163 -10.57 3.20 7.89
C LEU A 163 -9.17 3.68 8.32
N LEU A 164 -8.92 3.80 9.62
CA LEU A 164 -7.60 4.15 10.17
C LEU A 164 -6.56 3.07 9.87
N LEU A 165 -6.95 1.79 10.00
CA LEU A 165 -6.08 0.67 9.66
C LEU A 165 -5.74 0.68 8.16
N ALA A 166 -6.72 0.94 7.28
CA ALA A 166 -6.51 1.08 5.84
C ALA A 166 -5.53 2.22 5.50
N LEU A 167 -5.63 3.37 6.17
CA LEU A 167 -4.67 4.47 6.02
C LEU A 167 -3.25 4.05 6.44
N ALA A 168 -3.11 3.41 7.61
CA ALA A 168 -1.83 2.98 8.13
C ALA A 168 -1.14 1.99 7.18
N ILE A 169 -1.85 0.94 6.74
CA ILE A 169 -1.28 -0.06 5.82
C ILE A 169 -1.02 0.51 4.43
N GLY A 170 -1.86 1.44 3.95
CA GLY A 170 -1.65 2.15 2.69
C GLY A 170 -0.36 2.98 2.74
N PHE A 171 -0.12 3.68 3.85
CA PHE A 171 1.09 4.46 4.09
C PHE A 171 2.34 3.61 4.18
N THR A 172 2.33 2.56 5.01
CA THR A 172 3.46 1.64 5.11
C THR A 172 3.76 0.98 3.77
N SER A 173 2.73 0.56 3.02
CA SER A 173 2.91 -0.03 1.69
C SER A 173 3.47 0.97 0.67
N THR A 174 3.06 2.24 0.73
CA THR A 174 3.63 3.32 -0.10
C THR A 174 5.12 3.49 0.18
N ALA A 175 5.52 3.56 1.45
CA ALA A 175 6.92 3.65 1.84
C ALA A 175 7.74 2.44 1.34
N MET A 176 7.18 1.23 1.45
CA MET A 176 7.81 0.01 0.96
C MET A 176 7.98 0.00 -0.57
N VAL A 177 6.98 0.48 -1.33
CA VAL A 177 7.09 0.64 -2.79
C VAL A 177 8.23 1.60 -3.12
N ILE A 178 8.29 2.76 -2.46
CA ILE A 178 9.35 3.76 -2.67
C ILE A 178 10.74 3.17 -2.38
N MET A 179 10.91 2.52 -1.23
CA MET A 179 12.18 1.88 -0.86
C MET A 179 12.60 0.81 -1.87
N SER A 180 11.64 0.01 -2.36
CA SER A 180 11.93 -1.01 -3.37
C SER A 180 12.45 -0.43 -4.69
N VAL A 181 11.99 0.76 -5.08
CA VAL A 181 12.49 1.49 -6.27
C VAL A 181 13.92 1.97 -6.05
N PHE A 182 14.22 2.53 -4.86
CA PHE A 182 15.59 2.97 -4.52
C PHE A 182 16.59 1.80 -4.48
N ASP A 183 16.19 0.66 -3.93
CA ASP A 183 17.07 -0.51 -3.87
C ASP A 183 17.31 -1.11 -5.26
N ALA A 184 16.32 -1.11 -6.15
CA ALA A 184 16.49 -1.55 -7.54
C ALA A 184 17.48 -0.65 -8.33
N ALA A 185 17.50 0.65 -8.03
CA ALA A 185 18.43 1.59 -8.67
C ALA A 185 19.90 1.30 -8.29
N LYS A 186 20.17 0.90 -7.04
CA LYS A 186 21.53 0.57 -6.56
C LYS A 186 22.12 -0.66 -7.25
N VAL A 187 21.28 -1.64 -7.61
CA VAL A 187 21.72 -2.90 -8.26
C VAL A 187 22.06 -2.71 -9.74
N SER A 188 21.56 -1.65 -10.38
CA SER A 188 21.75 -1.40 -11.82
C SER A 188 23.00 -0.56 -12.16
N ALA A 189 23.80 -0.17 -11.16
CA ALA A 189 25.08 0.50 -11.42
C ALA A 189 26.11 -0.52 -11.93
N PRO A 190 26.66 -0.36 -13.15
CA PRO A 190 27.68 -1.28 -13.66
C PRO A 190 28.92 -1.25 -12.76
N ALA A 191 29.47 -2.43 -12.45
CA ALA A 191 30.75 -2.53 -11.75
C ALA A 191 31.82 -1.77 -12.54
N PRO A 192 32.76 -1.07 -11.88
CA PRO A 192 33.87 -0.43 -12.57
C PRO A 192 34.60 -1.49 -13.39
N GLU A 193 34.73 -1.23 -14.69
CA GLU A 193 35.40 -2.11 -15.65
C GLU A 193 36.80 -2.44 -15.11
N PRO A 194 37.15 -3.73 -14.91
CA PRO A 194 38.49 -4.07 -14.45
C PRO A 194 39.48 -3.57 -15.50
N ALA A 195 40.39 -2.69 -15.07
CA ALA A 195 41.41 -2.07 -15.91
C ALA A 195 42.04 -3.14 -16.81
N ALA A 196 41.87 -2.96 -18.13
CA ALA A 196 42.35 -3.91 -19.12
C ALA A 196 43.85 -4.18 -18.89
N PRO A 197 44.30 -5.45 -18.84
CA PRO A 197 45.71 -5.74 -18.72
C PRO A 197 46.41 -5.19 -19.97
N LEU A 198 47.39 -4.31 -19.75
CA LEU A 198 48.32 -3.81 -20.77
C LEU A 198 48.85 -5.01 -21.58
N ARG A 199 48.33 -5.19 -22.80
CA ARG A 199 48.82 -6.21 -23.73
C ARG A 199 50.31 -5.95 -23.95
N GLY A 200 51.12 -6.89 -23.48
CA GLY A 200 52.56 -6.90 -23.70
C GLY A 200 52.90 -6.73 -25.18
N SER A 201 53.80 -5.79 -25.43
CA SER A 201 54.50 -5.61 -26.69
C SER A 201 55.29 -6.89 -27.00
N ALA A 202 54.69 -7.77 -27.80
CA ALA A 202 55.39 -8.94 -28.35
C ALA A 202 56.09 -8.55 -29.65
N SER A 203 57.41 -8.63 -29.57
CA SER A 203 58.45 -8.48 -30.58
C SER A 203 58.12 -9.05 -31.97
N ARG A 204 58.38 -8.24 -33.00
CA ARG A 204 58.39 -8.64 -34.41
C ARG A 204 59.83 -9.03 -34.80
N PRO A 205 60.14 -10.28 -35.19
CA PRO A 205 61.49 -10.62 -35.65
C PRO A 205 61.69 -10.09 -37.08
N ARG A 206 62.75 -9.30 -37.24
CA ARG A 206 63.19 -8.69 -38.48
C ARG A 206 63.94 -9.75 -39.31
N ARG A 207 63.36 -10.18 -40.43
CA ARG A 207 64.08 -10.94 -41.47
C ARG A 207 65.29 -10.11 -41.93
N ARG A 208 66.48 -10.72 -41.96
CA ARG A 208 67.64 -10.23 -42.71
C ARG A 208 67.81 -11.07 -44.00
N PRO A 209 68.33 -10.47 -45.07
CA PRO A 209 68.58 -11.12 -46.35
C PRO A 209 69.72 -12.14 -46.30
#